data_AF-A0A0V0SZQ3-F1
#
_entry.id   AF-A0A0V0SZQ3-F1
#
_cell.length_a   1.000
_cell.length_b   1.000
_cell.length_c   1.000
_cell.angle_alpha   90.00
_cell.angle_beta   90.00
_cell.angle_gamma   90.00
#
_symmetry.space_group_name_H-M   'P 1'
#
loop_
_entity.id
_entity.type
_entity.pdbx_description
1 polymer ?
#
loop_
_entity_poly.entity_id
_entity_poly.type
_entity_poly.pdbx_seq_one_letter_code
_entity_poly.pdbx_strand_id
1 'polypeptide(L)'
;MVELIQHIIQWCRTMLFPSTMSDKAIVYKAPARNMGKALIARGAGWQDIQDVTRPAGHAVAKPLEHVIMAHNTNKFIAYNNIPPGIPKVKTKSNSKGVLMMNPQVADEAAWIVHTIPGFPKALTGYVFPPAEIQKGH
;
A
#
# COMPACT_ATOMS: atom_id res chain seq x y z
N MET A 1 6.02 -1.91 -19.09
CA MET A 1 4.57 -2.26 -18.97
C MET A 1 4.32 -3.73 -18.57
N VAL A 2 5.35 -4.46 -18.11
CA VAL A 2 5.27 -5.83 -17.52
C VAL A 2 5.82 -5.82 -16.07
N GLU A 3 6.17 -4.63 -15.55
CA GLU A 3 7.09 -4.49 -14.41
C GLU A 3 6.41 -4.28 -13.05
N LEU A 4 5.10 -3.98 -12.95
CA LEU A 4 4.60 -3.39 -11.69
C LEU A 4 4.22 -4.41 -10.60
N ILE A 5 3.48 -5.47 -10.93
CA ILE A 5 3.22 -6.51 -9.94
C ILE A 5 4.45 -7.40 -9.79
N GLN A 6 5.22 -7.62 -10.86
CA GLN A 6 6.61 -8.05 -10.74
C GLN A 6 7.41 -7.15 -9.79
N HIS A 7 7.28 -5.82 -9.76
CA HIS A 7 7.98 -4.98 -8.79
C HIS A 7 7.43 -5.03 -7.37
N ILE A 8 6.14 -5.29 -7.13
CA ILE A 8 5.63 -5.52 -5.78
C ILE A 8 6.13 -6.86 -5.26
N ILE A 9 6.04 -7.90 -6.09
CA ILE A 9 6.56 -9.25 -5.84
C ILE A 9 8.08 -9.21 -5.68
N GLN A 10 8.80 -8.51 -6.55
CA GLN A 10 10.25 -8.30 -6.53
C GLN A 10 10.66 -7.42 -5.36
N TRP A 11 9.87 -6.41 -4.96
CA TRP A 11 10.16 -5.62 -3.76
C TRP A 11 10.06 -6.48 -2.51
N CYS A 12 9.00 -7.28 -2.42
CA CYS A 12 8.85 -8.33 -1.41
C CYS A 12 10.01 -9.35 -1.45
N ARG A 13 10.60 -9.62 -2.63
CA ARG A 13 11.70 -10.58 -2.83
C ARG A 13 13.12 -10.01 -2.71
N THR A 14 13.37 -8.72 -2.96
CA THR A 14 14.75 -8.20 -3.16
C THR A 14 15.06 -6.81 -2.64
N MET A 15 14.09 -5.90 -2.38
CA MET A 15 14.44 -4.50 -2.10
C MET A 15 14.64 -4.19 -0.60
N LEU A 16 14.34 -5.13 0.29
CA LEU A 16 14.74 -5.06 1.70
C LEU A 16 15.65 -6.23 2.11
N PHE A 17 15.48 -7.45 1.58
CA PHE A 17 16.37 -8.60 1.87
C PHE A 17 16.42 -9.61 0.71
N PRO A 18 17.57 -9.85 0.06
CA PRO A 18 17.69 -10.75 -1.10
C PRO A 18 17.58 -12.26 -0.78
N SER A 19 17.40 -12.65 0.49
CA SER A 19 17.42 -14.04 0.95
C SER A 19 16.07 -14.62 1.37
N THR A 20 14.99 -13.83 1.36
CA THR A 20 13.66 -14.31 1.78
C THR A 20 12.61 -13.97 0.72
N MET A 21 12.30 -14.92 -0.17
CA MET A 21 11.15 -14.79 -1.08
C MET A 21 9.85 -14.98 -0.31
N SER A 22 9.21 -13.90 0.13
CA SER A 22 7.91 -13.94 0.76
C SER A 22 6.93 -13.06 0.01
N ASP A 23 5.80 -13.61 -0.43
CA ASP A 23 4.77 -12.85 -1.14
C ASP A 23 3.88 -12.01 -0.21
N LYS A 24 4.24 -11.87 1.07
CA LYS A 24 3.49 -11.14 2.11
C LYS A 24 4.41 -10.27 2.96
N ALA A 25 3.93 -9.10 3.32
CA ALA A 25 4.59 -8.21 4.28
C ALA A 25 3.58 -7.56 5.23
N ILE A 26 4.01 -7.28 6.45
CA ILE A 26 3.29 -6.42 7.40
C ILE A 26 4.09 -5.14 7.53
N VAL A 27 3.44 -3.99 7.40
CA VAL A 27 4.03 -2.69 7.64
C VAL A 27 3.36 -2.07 8.86
N TYR A 28 4.17 -1.49 9.74
CA TYR A 28 3.71 -0.75 10.90
C TYR A 28 4.27 0.67 10.88
N LYS A 29 3.39 1.67 10.97
CA LYS A 29 3.78 3.06 11.18
C LYS A 29 3.48 3.42 12.63
N ALA A 30 4.51 3.82 13.38
CA ALA A 30 4.30 4.26 14.76
C ALA A 30 3.63 5.66 14.83
N PRO A 31 2.89 5.96 15.92
CA PRO A 31 2.40 7.31 16.20
C PRO A 31 3.52 8.34 16.16
N ALA A 32 3.25 9.51 15.55
CA ALA A 32 4.19 10.63 15.43
C ALA A 32 5.54 10.31 14.74
N ARG A 33 5.66 9.18 14.04
CA ARG A 33 6.83 8.82 13.24
C ARG A 33 6.48 8.64 11.77
N ASN A 34 7.29 9.19 10.87
CA ASN A 34 7.15 8.99 9.43
C ASN A 34 7.80 7.67 8.99
N MET A 35 8.92 7.32 9.61
CA MET A 35 9.62 6.06 9.36
C MET A 35 8.76 4.88 9.80
N GLY A 36 8.55 3.93 8.88
CA GLY A 36 7.82 2.70 9.14
C GLY A 36 8.73 1.56 9.57
N LYS A 37 8.12 0.44 9.95
CA LYS A 37 8.78 -0.85 10.08
C LYS A 37 8.09 -1.89 9.21
N ALA A 38 8.84 -2.84 8.67
CA ALA A 38 8.30 -3.97 7.92
C ALA A 38 8.73 -5.32 8.52
N LEU A 39 7.82 -6.29 8.42
CA LEU A 39 8.06 -7.71 8.70
C LEU A 39 7.72 -8.48 7.42
N ILE A 40 8.74 -9.07 6.79
CA ILE A 40 8.63 -9.60 5.41
C ILE A 40 8.70 -11.13 5.38
N ALA A 41 9.38 -11.77 6.34
CA ALA A 41 9.48 -13.22 6.39
C ALA A 41 9.19 -13.76 7.80
N ARG A 42 8.66 -14.99 7.87
CA ARG A 42 8.48 -15.71 9.14
C ARG A 42 9.85 -15.89 9.81
N GLY A 43 10.00 -15.42 11.04
CA GLY A 43 11.25 -15.49 11.81
C GLY A 43 12.24 -14.37 11.54
N ALA A 44 11.99 -13.49 10.57
CA ALA A 44 12.75 -12.24 10.46
C ALA A 44 12.30 -11.25 11.56
N GLY A 45 13.23 -10.46 12.10
CA GLY A 45 12.89 -9.34 12.98
C GLY A 45 12.23 -8.19 12.20
N TRP A 46 11.64 -7.23 12.93
CA TRP A 46 11.16 -5.98 12.33
C TRP A 46 12.31 -5.14 11.80
N GLN A 47 12.15 -4.56 10.62
CA GLN A 47 13.18 -3.80 9.92
C GLN A 47 12.68 -2.40 9.59
N ASP A 48 13.54 -1.39 9.68
CA ASP A 48 13.16 -0.03 9.31
C ASP A 48 12.94 0.08 7.79
N ILE A 49 11.93 0.85 7.40
CA ILE A 49 11.67 1.19 6.00
C ILE A 49 11.65 2.70 5.83
N GLN A 50 11.79 3.15 4.58
CA GLN A 50 11.67 4.57 4.23
C GLN A 50 10.38 5.20 4.76
N ASP A 51 10.43 6.51 4.97
CA ASP A 51 9.29 7.31 5.43
C ASP A 51 8.04 7.05 4.59
N VAL A 52 6.94 6.67 5.25
CA VAL A 52 5.68 6.36 4.56
C VAL A 52 4.99 7.59 3.98
N THR A 53 5.52 8.78 4.22
CA THR A 53 5.04 10.04 3.64
C THR A 53 5.68 10.33 2.29
N ARG A 54 6.74 9.59 1.90
CA ARG A 54 7.44 9.77 0.63
C ARG A 54 6.79 8.92 -0.46
N PRO A 55 6.65 9.40 -1.71
CA PRO A 55 6.02 8.64 -2.78
C PRO A 55 6.81 7.40 -3.23
N ALA A 56 8.11 7.30 -2.88
CA ALA A 56 8.99 6.25 -3.36
C ALA A 56 9.73 5.56 -2.19
N GLY A 57 10.02 4.27 -2.37
CA GLY A 57 10.93 3.53 -1.51
C GLY A 57 10.30 2.71 -0.38
N HIS A 58 8.97 2.54 -0.34
CA HIS A 58 8.31 1.73 0.69
C HIS A 58 7.08 0.95 0.19
N ALA A 59 6.70 -0.10 0.93
CA ALA A 59 5.70 -1.11 0.56
C ALA A 59 4.27 -0.58 0.34
N VAL A 60 3.96 0.60 0.91
CA VAL A 60 2.60 1.17 0.89
C VAL A 60 2.36 1.98 -0.38
N ALA A 61 3.33 2.77 -0.84
CA ALA A 61 3.14 3.63 -2.01
C ALA A 61 3.15 2.85 -3.32
N LYS A 62 4.00 1.82 -3.42
CA LYS A 62 4.26 1.11 -4.68
C LYS A 62 3.04 0.42 -5.27
N PRO A 63 2.26 -0.37 -4.51
CA PRO A 63 1.04 -0.94 -5.06
C PRO A 63 0.06 0.15 -5.50
N LEU A 64 0.03 1.28 -4.79
CA LEU A 64 -0.92 2.36 -5.04
C LEU A 64 -0.62 3.21 -6.27
N GLU A 65 0.52 3.03 -6.95
CA GLU A 65 0.91 3.82 -8.14
C GLU A 65 -0.18 3.82 -9.21
N HIS A 66 -0.85 2.68 -9.43
CA HIS A 66 -1.97 2.54 -10.38
C HIS A 66 -3.31 3.08 -9.86
N VAL A 67 -3.43 3.41 -8.58
CA VAL A 67 -4.62 4.08 -8.01
C VAL A 67 -4.49 5.60 -8.08
N ILE A 68 -3.29 6.10 -7.79
CA ILE A 68 -3.02 7.53 -7.62
C ILE A 68 -2.60 8.23 -8.92
N MET A 69 -2.25 7.49 -9.97
CA MET A 69 -1.90 8.00 -11.32
C MET A 69 -2.81 7.41 -12.40
N ALA A 70 -3.08 8.20 -13.44
CA ALA A 70 -3.85 7.74 -14.59
C ALA A 70 -3.02 6.80 -15.47
N HIS A 71 -3.50 5.57 -15.65
CA HIS A 71 -2.93 4.60 -16.58
C HIS A 71 -4.06 3.80 -17.25
N ASN A 72 -3.96 3.58 -18.56
CA ASN A 72 -5.00 2.97 -19.38
C ASN A 72 -5.34 1.51 -18.98
N THR A 73 -4.39 0.80 -18.38
CA THR A 73 -4.60 -0.58 -17.90
C THR A 73 -5.04 -0.66 -16.43
N ASN A 74 -5.29 0.47 -15.75
CA ASN A 74 -5.69 0.47 -14.33
C ASN A 74 -6.93 -0.40 -14.10
N LYS A 75 -6.79 -1.43 -13.26
CA LYS A 75 -7.88 -2.27 -12.74
C LYS A 75 -7.65 -2.46 -11.25
N PHE A 76 -8.45 -1.77 -10.44
CA PHE A 76 -8.39 -1.88 -8.99
C PHE A 76 -9.77 -1.75 -8.38
N ILE A 77 -9.92 -2.30 -7.17
CA ILE A 77 -11.07 -2.10 -6.30
C ILE A 77 -10.54 -1.45 -5.02
N ALA A 78 -10.98 -0.23 -4.75
CA ALA A 78 -10.71 0.46 -3.49
C ALA A 78 -11.96 0.41 -2.61
N TYR A 79 -11.79 0.00 -1.35
CA TYR A 79 -12.86 -0.02 -0.36
C TYR A 79 -12.40 0.73 0.89
N ASN A 80 -13.27 1.57 1.44
CA ASN A 80 -12.99 2.34 2.65
C ASN A 80 -14.33 2.75 3.28
N ASN A 81 -14.45 2.63 4.60
CA ASN A 81 -15.63 3.11 5.32
C ASN A 81 -15.65 4.64 5.48
N ILE A 82 -14.54 5.31 5.20
CA ILE A 82 -14.40 6.76 5.07
C ILE A 82 -13.66 7.05 3.76
N PRO A 83 -14.31 6.89 2.60
CA PRO A 83 -13.67 7.08 1.30
C PRO A 83 -13.30 8.55 1.06
N PRO A 84 -12.18 8.82 0.36
CA PRO A 84 -11.73 10.18 0.08
C PRO A 84 -12.73 10.91 -0.81
N GLY A 85 -13.06 12.15 -0.44
CA GLY A 85 -13.92 13.04 -1.25
C GLY A 85 -15.40 12.65 -1.31
N ILE A 86 -15.83 11.59 -0.60
CA ILE A 86 -17.22 11.15 -0.57
C ILE A 86 -17.73 11.27 0.88
N PRO A 87 -18.52 12.32 1.20
CA PRO A 87 -19.06 12.49 2.54
C PRO A 87 -20.13 11.44 2.86
N LYS A 88 -20.12 10.94 4.11
CA LYS A 88 -21.23 10.20 4.75
C LYS A 88 -21.64 8.86 4.12
N VAL A 89 -20.69 7.94 3.94
CA VAL A 89 -21.02 6.53 3.64
C VAL A 89 -21.23 5.76 4.96
N LYS A 90 -22.48 5.49 5.36
CA LYS A 90 -22.76 4.62 6.52
C LYS A 90 -22.58 3.16 6.11
N THR A 91 -21.46 2.55 6.49
CA THR A 91 -21.22 1.11 6.29
C THR A 91 -21.07 0.40 7.63
N LYS A 92 -21.44 -0.88 7.71
CA LYS A 92 -21.26 -1.69 8.94
C LYS A 92 -19.82 -2.17 9.15
N SER A 93 -18.97 -2.07 8.13
CA SER A 93 -17.58 -2.52 8.15
C SER A 93 -16.65 -1.34 8.39
N ASN A 94 -15.59 -1.54 9.18
CA ASN A 94 -14.51 -0.57 9.33
C ASN A 94 -13.30 -0.84 8.42
N SER A 95 -13.41 -1.87 7.55
CA SER A 95 -12.35 -2.36 6.68
C SER A 95 -11.99 -1.34 5.60
N LYS A 96 -10.70 -1.25 5.29
CA LYS A 96 -10.17 -0.39 4.23
C LYS A 96 -9.04 -1.09 3.49
N GLY A 97 -8.91 -0.84 2.20
CA GLY A 97 -7.87 -1.45 1.39
C GLY A 97 -8.07 -1.25 -0.10
N VAL A 98 -7.11 -1.78 -0.85
CA VAL A 98 -7.06 -1.71 -2.31
C VAL A 98 -6.61 -3.04 -2.85
N LEU A 99 -7.44 -3.66 -3.69
CA LEU A 99 -7.08 -4.80 -4.52
C LEU A 99 -6.70 -4.29 -5.91
N MET A 100 -5.53 -4.65 -6.41
CA MET A 100 -5.00 -4.29 -7.72
C MET A 100 -4.80 -5.55 -8.54
N MET A 101 -5.17 -5.50 -9.81
CA MET A 101 -5.14 -6.65 -10.72
C MET A 101 -4.34 -6.27 -11.97
N ASN A 102 -3.53 -7.21 -12.48
CA ASN A 102 -2.94 -7.10 -13.81
C ASN A 102 -3.90 -7.68 -14.85
N PRO A 103 -4.50 -6.89 -15.74
CA PRO A 103 -5.30 -7.47 -16.83
C PRO A 103 -4.44 -8.03 -17.97
N GLN A 104 -3.12 -7.81 -18.00
CA GLN A 104 -2.22 -8.31 -19.04
C GLN A 104 -1.65 -9.69 -18.75
N VAL A 105 -1.66 -10.14 -17.49
CA VAL A 105 -1.01 -11.38 -17.03
C VAL A 105 -2.01 -12.16 -16.19
N ALA A 106 -2.15 -13.46 -16.48
CA ALA A 106 -3.01 -14.34 -15.71
C ALA A 106 -2.52 -14.45 -14.26
N ASP A 107 -3.46 -14.52 -13.32
CA ASP A 107 -3.21 -14.78 -11.89
C ASP A 107 -2.28 -13.79 -11.18
N GLU A 108 -2.19 -12.55 -11.69
CA GLU A 108 -1.32 -11.53 -11.13
C GLU A 108 -2.12 -10.40 -10.45
N ALA A 109 -2.07 -10.35 -9.11
CA ALA A 109 -2.78 -9.37 -8.30
C ALA A 109 -2.01 -9.03 -7.01
N ALA A 110 -2.29 -7.85 -6.44
CA ALA A 110 -1.76 -7.41 -5.17
C ALA A 110 -2.86 -6.80 -4.30
N TRP A 111 -2.79 -7.01 -2.99
CA TRP A 111 -3.79 -6.50 -2.04
C TRP A 111 -3.10 -5.79 -0.87
N ILE A 112 -3.50 -4.54 -0.62
CA ILE A 112 -3.17 -3.83 0.62
C ILE A 112 -4.43 -3.74 1.46
N VAL A 113 -4.31 -4.13 2.72
CA VAL A 113 -5.27 -3.80 3.79
C VAL A 113 -4.63 -2.73 4.67
N HIS A 114 -5.38 -1.69 5.03
CA HIS A 114 -4.87 -0.60 5.86
C HIS A 114 -5.92 -0.05 6.82
N THR A 115 -5.47 0.79 7.75
CA THR A 115 -6.32 1.46 8.75
C THR A 115 -6.54 2.95 8.45
N ILE A 116 -5.85 3.49 7.43
CA ILE A 116 -5.80 4.93 7.10
C ILE A 116 -7.14 5.43 6.50
N PRO A 117 -7.86 6.36 7.14
CA PRO A 117 -9.08 6.97 6.60
C PRO A 117 -8.77 7.94 5.43
N GLY A 118 -9.69 8.07 4.48
CA GLY A 118 -9.53 8.99 3.35
C GLY A 118 -8.36 8.67 2.41
N PHE A 119 -7.90 7.42 2.40
CA PHE A 119 -6.73 6.97 1.65
C PHE A 119 -7.02 5.67 0.87
N PRO A 120 -6.35 5.45 -0.28
CA PRO A 120 -5.62 6.46 -1.07
C PRO A 120 -6.58 7.37 -1.83
N LYS A 121 -6.16 8.61 -2.09
CA LYS A 121 -6.91 9.52 -2.96
C LYS A 121 -6.52 9.25 -4.43
N ALA A 122 -7.49 8.79 -5.21
CA ALA A 122 -7.25 8.41 -6.59
C ALA A 122 -6.91 9.64 -7.46
N LEU A 123 -6.01 9.45 -8.43
CA LEU A 123 -5.61 10.46 -9.43
C LEU A 123 -5.05 11.78 -8.86
N THR A 124 -4.59 11.81 -7.61
CA THR A 124 -3.99 13.01 -7.00
C THR A 124 -2.53 12.85 -6.60
N GLY A 125 -1.87 11.77 -7.03
CA GLY A 125 -0.55 11.41 -6.55
C GLY A 125 -0.55 10.86 -5.12
N TYR A 126 0.61 10.38 -4.68
CA TYR A 126 0.76 9.76 -3.36
C TYR A 126 0.80 10.84 -2.30
N VAL A 127 -0.17 10.81 -1.39
CA VAL A 127 -0.18 11.68 -0.21
C VAL A 127 -0.65 10.86 0.98
N PHE A 128 0.24 10.68 1.95
CA PHE A 128 -0.15 10.17 3.25
C PHE A 128 -0.94 11.26 3.99
N PRO A 129 -2.15 10.98 4.53
CA PRO A 129 -2.98 12.02 5.13
C PRO A 129 -2.28 12.69 6.34
N PRO A 130 -2.12 14.03 6.36
CA PRO A 130 -1.40 14.71 7.45
C PRO A 130 -1.99 14.47 8.84
N ALA A 131 -3.32 14.38 8.94
CA ALA A 131 -4.03 14.09 10.20
C ALA A 131 -3.72 12.70 10.78
N GLU A 132 -3.20 11.79 9.95
CA GLU A 132 -2.91 10.40 10.31
C GLU A 132 -1.42 10.20 10.71
N ILE A 133 -0.57 11.23 10.57
CA ILE A 133 0.84 11.16 10.99
C ILE A 133 0.95 10.96 12.51
N GLN A 134 0.06 11.57 13.30
CA GLN A 134 0.07 11.46 14.76
C GLN A 134 -0.43 10.10 15.27
N LYS A 135 -0.97 9.25 14.40
CA LYS A 135 -1.56 7.95 14.76
C LYS A 135 -0.70 6.79 14.29
N GLY A 136 -0.91 5.65 14.93
CA GLY A 136 -0.32 4.37 14.51
C GLY A 136 -1.17 3.70 13.45
N HIS A 137 -0.54 3.06 12.47
CA HIS A 137 -1.21 2.37 11.37
C HIS A 137 -0.59 1.02 11.04
#